data_AF-A0A2V9LYE3-F1
#
_entry.id   AF-A0A2V9LYE3-F1
#
_cell.length_a   1.000
_cell.length_b   1.000
_cell.length_c   1.000
_cell.angle_alpha   90.00
_cell.angle_beta   90.00
_cell.angle_gamma   90.00
#
_symmetry.space_group_name_H-M   'P 1'
#
loop_
_entity.id
_entity.type
_entity.pdbx_description
1 polymer ?
#
loop_
_entity_poly.entity_id
_entity_poly.type
_entity_poly.pdbx_seq_one_letter_code
_entity_poly.pdbx_strand_id
1 'polypeptide(L)'
;MCLADLRSLVTDHQACTPQEVTSLQDYHAQHSHVQDTVVPLINGGATVQKAKVKGLAKIGYLKTFFGNIGHAYCRTLFGQDRFRVAQVLEVLRNPNYNMHPDIGSMGHTVNQYKYKFALPASDPKVTIVDSQNDVLIADGNKTAIAAYMYALETADSAFELTVYYISVPNQVVNWPI
;
A
#
# COMPACT_ATOMS: atom_id res chain seq x y z
N MET A 1 14.28 -14.62 -13.25
CA MET A 1 12.92 -14.06 -13.11
C MET A 1 13.10 -12.56 -12.87
N CYS A 2 12.94 -11.70 -13.90
CA CYS A 2 13.10 -10.26 -13.73
C CYS A 2 12.03 -9.78 -12.75
N LEU A 3 12.45 -9.19 -11.63
CA LEU A 3 11.53 -8.46 -10.75
C LEU A 3 10.90 -7.36 -11.59
N ALA A 4 9.59 -7.43 -11.84
CA ALA A 4 8.88 -6.34 -12.51
C ALA A 4 9.18 -5.04 -11.75
N ASP A 5 9.56 -3.99 -12.46
CA ASP A 5 9.64 -2.66 -11.87
C ASP A 5 8.27 -2.34 -11.28
N LEU A 6 8.20 -2.03 -10.00
CA LEU A 6 6.95 -1.72 -9.30
C LEU A 6 6.22 -0.54 -9.95
N ARG A 7 6.95 0.36 -10.65
CA ARG A 7 6.37 1.41 -11.50
C ARG A 7 5.45 0.86 -12.57
N SER A 8 5.82 -0.27 -13.18
CA SER A 8 5.04 -0.92 -14.24
C SER A 8 3.75 -1.59 -13.74
N LEU A 9 3.59 -1.73 -12.41
CA LEU A 9 2.37 -2.26 -11.81
C LEU A 9 1.25 -1.23 -11.72
N VAL A 10 1.60 0.06 -11.71
CA VAL A 10 0.67 1.18 -11.60
C VAL A 10 0.39 1.75 -12.98
N THR A 11 -0.88 1.73 -13.39
CA THR A 11 -1.37 2.13 -14.71
C THR A 11 -2.47 3.18 -14.60
N ASP A 12 -2.96 3.68 -15.72
CA ASP A 12 -4.09 4.61 -15.81
C ASP A 12 -3.90 5.87 -14.94
N HIS A 13 -2.74 6.50 -15.10
CA HIS A 13 -2.39 7.69 -14.34
C HIS A 13 -3.20 8.90 -14.80
N GLN A 14 -3.85 9.56 -13.84
CA GLN A 14 -4.56 10.80 -14.03
C GLN A 14 -4.06 11.82 -13.01
N ALA A 15 -3.67 13.01 -13.47
CA ALA A 15 -3.27 14.08 -12.56
C ALA A 15 -4.41 14.40 -11.58
N CYS A 16 -4.09 14.48 -10.29
CA CYS A 16 -5.05 14.93 -9.28
C CYS A 16 -5.40 16.40 -9.51
N THR A 17 -6.67 16.74 -9.31
CA THR A 17 -7.12 18.13 -9.20
C THR A 17 -6.56 18.77 -7.91
N PRO A 18 -6.48 20.11 -7.83
CA PRO A 18 -6.04 20.79 -6.61
C PRO A 18 -6.83 20.37 -5.37
N GLN A 19 -8.16 20.20 -5.49
CA GLN A 19 -9.02 19.78 -4.40
C GLN A 19 -8.69 18.36 -3.91
N GLU A 20 -8.38 17.43 -4.83
CA GLU A 20 -7.97 16.08 -4.47
C GLU A 20 -6.62 16.05 -3.78
N VAL A 21 -5.67 16.89 -4.23
CA VAL A 21 -4.37 17.05 -3.56
C VAL A 21 -4.56 17.57 -2.15
N THR A 22 -5.36 18.63 -1.95
CA THR A 22 -5.65 19.16 -0.62
C THR A 22 -6.31 18.10 0.27
N SER A 23 -7.31 17.38 -0.25
CA SER A 23 -7.99 16.32 0.49
C SER A 23 -7.04 15.18 0.89
N LEU A 24 -6.07 14.86 0.05
CA LEU A 24 -5.04 13.86 0.35
C LEU A 24 -4.07 14.35 1.43
N GLN A 25 -3.66 15.62 1.36
CA GLN A 25 -2.81 16.24 2.38
C GLN A 25 -3.50 16.28 3.74
N ASP A 26 -4.76 16.70 3.79
CA ASP A 26 -5.57 16.72 5.01
C ASP A 26 -5.72 15.31 5.61
N TYR A 27 -6.00 14.32 4.76
CA TYR A 27 -6.05 12.92 5.19
C TYR A 27 -4.73 12.48 5.83
N HIS A 28 -3.59 12.77 5.20
CA HIS A 28 -2.30 12.39 5.76
C HIS A 28 -2.01 13.12 7.07
N ALA A 29 -2.27 14.43 7.15
CA ALA A 29 -2.02 15.23 8.34
C ALA A 29 -2.87 14.83 9.56
N GLN A 30 -4.05 14.23 9.34
CA GLN A 30 -4.98 13.89 10.43
C GLN A 30 -4.97 12.40 10.80
N HIS A 31 -4.62 11.52 9.86
CA HIS A 31 -4.89 10.10 9.99
C HIS A 31 -3.72 9.18 9.61
N SER A 32 -2.58 9.72 9.16
CA SER A 32 -1.49 8.92 8.62
C SER A 32 -0.21 9.03 9.43
N HIS A 33 0.45 7.89 9.67
CA HIS A 33 1.74 7.85 10.35
C HIS A 33 2.91 8.30 9.47
N VAL A 34 2.68 8.51 8.17
CA VAL A 34 3.71 8.98 7.22
C VAL A 34 3.55 10.46 6.86
N GLN A 35 2.77 11.22 7.65
CA GLN A 35 2.51 12.64 7.41
C GLN A 35 3.80 13.46 7.24
N ASP A 36 4.81 13.22 8.08
CA ASP A 36 6.08 13.95 8.08
C ASP A 36 6.98 13.59 6.88
N THR A 37 6.60 12.58 6.10
CA THR A 37 7.26 12.23 4.84
C THR A 37 6.40 12.67 3.65
N VAL A 38 5.14 12.27 3.60
CA VAL A 38 4.27 12.47 2.42
C VAL A 38 3.85 13.92 2.24
N VAL A 39 3.47 14.62 3.31
CA VAL A 39 2.99 16.02 3.20
C VAL A 39 4.12 16.95 2.70
N PRO A 40 5.37 16.86 3.22
CA PRO A 40 6.49 17.62 2.65
C PRO A 40 6.79 17.32 1.19
N LEU A 41 6.68 16.07 0.74
CA LEU A 41 6.87 15.73 -0.68
C LEU A 41 5.85 16.46 -1.56
N ILE A 42 4.57 16.44 -1.18
CA ILE A 42 3.51 17.13 -1.91
C ILE A 42 3.75 18.65 -1.91
N ASN A 43 4.06 19.24 -0.75
CA ASN A 43 4.38 20.66 -0.63
C ASN A 43 5.64 21.07 -1.41
N GLY A 44 6.59 20.14 -1.58
CA GLY A 44 7.81 20.31 -2.38
C GLY A 44 7.57 20.23 -3.90
N GLY A 45 6.33 20.11 -4.36
CA GLY A 45 5.98 20.07 -5.77
C GLY A 45 6.02 18.67 -6.39
N ALA A 46 5.88 17.61 -5.59
CA ALA A 46 5.73 16.25 -6.13
C ALA A 46 4.54 16.16 -7.09
N THR A 47 4.69 15.35 -8.14
CA THR A 47 3.56 15.05 -9.03
C THR A 47 2.63 14.07 -8.34
N VAL A 48 1.36 14.44 -8.14
CA VAL A 48 0.35 13.60 -7.49
C VAL A 48 -0.69 13.17 -8.52
N GLN A 49 -0.90 11.87 -8.63
CA GLN A 49 -1.81 11.26 -9.60
C GLN A 49 -2.76 10.29 -8.89
N LYS A 50 -3.99 10.18 -9.37
CA LYS A 50 -4.81 8.99 -9.15
C LYS A 50 -4.42 7.95 -10.19
N ALA A 51 -4.24 6.71 -9.77
CA ALA A 51 -3.85 5.63 -10.66
C ALA A 51 -4.51 4.30 -10.24
N LYS A 52 -4.28 3.27 -11.04
CA LYS A 52 -4.86 1.94 -10.86
C LYS A 52 -3.78 0.88 -10.78
N VAL A 53 -3.98 -0.11 -9.91
CA VAL A 53 -3.24 -1.38 -9.93
C VAL A 53 -4.23 -2.47 -10.31
N LYS A 54 -4.08 -3.00 -11.53
CA LYS A 54 -5.06 -3.90 -12.15
C LYS A 54 -4.72 -5.36 -11.94
N GLY A 55 -5.67 -6.09 -11.39
CA GLY A 55 -5.60 -7.53 -11.25
C GLY A 55 -4.86 -7.98 -10.00
N LEU A 56 -5.33 -9.12 -9.49
CA LEU A 56 -4.87 -9.75 -8.26
C LEU A 56 -3.34 -9.86 -8.18
N ALA A 57 -2.70 -10.37 -9.23
CA ALA A 57 -1.26 -10.59 -9.25
C ALA A 57 -0.48 -9.29 -8.99
N LYS A 58 -0.84 -8.20 -9.69
CA LYS A 58 -0.14 -6.91 -9.55
C LYS A 58 -0.32 -6.31 -8.17
N ILE A 59 -1.53 -6.38 -7.61
CA ILE A 59 -1.80 -5.94 -6.23
C ILE A 59 -0.94 -6.74 -5.24
N GLY A 60 -0.85 -8.06 -5.43
CA GLY A 60 -0.01 -8.93 -4.61
C GLY A 60 1.48 -8.62 -4.68
N TYR A 61 1.98 -8.07 -5.79
CA TYR A 61 3.38 -7.68 -5.98
C TYR A 61 3.76 -6.32 -5.39
N LEU A 62 2.79 -5.47 -5.04
CA LEU A 62 3.07 -4.18 -4.41
C LEU A 62 3.88 -4.37 -3.13
N LYS A 63 4.92 -3.55 -2.94
CA LYS A 63 5.76 -3.59 -1.74
C LYS A 63 5.33 -2.55 -0.73
N THR A 64 5.56 -2.83 0.55
CA THR A 64 5.28 -1.92 1.65
C THR A 64 6.19 -2.21 2.83
N PHE A 65 6.27 -1.25 3.75
CA PHE A 65 6.85 -1.45 5.07
C PHE A 65 5.78 -1.92 6.06
N PHE A 66 6.15 -2.86 6.91
CA PHE A 66 5.37 -3.23 8.07
C PHE A 66 6.30 -3.22 9.28
N GLY A 67 6.38 -2.13 10.04
CA GLY A 67 7.25 -2.06 11.22
C GLY A 67 7.07 -3.27 12.14
N ASN A 68 5.84 -3.51 12.63
CA ASN A 68 5.60 -4.56 13.64
C ASN A 68 5.71 -6.00 13.09
N ILE A 69 5.04 -6.33 11.98
CA ILE A 69 5.10 -7.70 11.40
C ILE A 69 6.40 -7.93 10.62
N GLY A 70 6.89 -6.88 9.97
CA GLY A 70 8.14 -6.90 9.22
C GLY A 70 9.35 -7.11 10.11
N HIS A 71 9.45 -6.43 11.24
CA HIS A 71 10.55 -6.67 12.19
C HIS A 71 10.47 -8.05 12.85
N ALA A 72 9.30 -8.54 13.21
CA ALA A 72 9.18 -9.80 13.94
C ALA A 72 9.26 -11.05 13.04
N TYR A 73 8.56 -11.04 11.89
CA TYR A 73 8.30 -12.27 11.11
C TYR A 73 8.77 -12.17 9.67
N CYS A 74 8.41 -11.11 8.94
CA CYS A 74 8.71 -11.07 7.51
C CYS A 74 10.21 -10.89 7.25
N ARG A 75 10.94 -10.09 8.06
CA ARG A 75 12.41 -9.95 7.94
C ARG A 75 13.12 -11.26 8.24
N THR A 76 12.65 -11.98 9.26
CA THR A 76 13.16 -13.32 9.64
C THR A 76 12.94 -14.34 8.52
N LEU A 77 11.78 -14.32 7.85
CA LEU A 77 11.40 -15.29 6.83
C LEU A 77 11.98 -15.00 5.44
N PHE A 78 12.03 -13.73 5.06
CA PHE A 78 12.35 -13.32 3.69
C PHE A 78 13.68 -12.57 3.57
N GLY A 79 14.34 -12.24 4.68
CA GLY A 79 15.64 -11.56 4.70
C GLY A 79 15.63 -10.15 4.11
N GLN A 80 14.46 -9.49 4.08
CA GLN A 80 14.26 -8.17 3.46
C GLN A 80 13.51 -7.26 4.43
N ASP A 81 13.62 -5.93 4.27
CA ASP A 81 12.88 -4.94 5.07
C ASP A 81 11.58 -4.48 4.40
N ARG A 82 11.38 -4.84 3.11
CA ARG A 82 10.23 -4.48 2.29
C ARG A 82 9.54 -5.75 1.83
N PHE A 83 8.23 -5.81 1.98
CA PHE A 83 7.47 -7.05 1.73
C PHE A 83 6.36 -6.82 0.73
N ARG A 84 6.13 -7.84 -0.09
CA ARG A 84 4.98 -7.86 -0.99
C ARG A 84 3.69 -8.03 -0.20
N VAL A 85 2.61 -7.41 -0.66
CA VAL A 85 1.26 -7.57 -0.09
C VAL A 85 0.89 -9.05 0.06
N ALA A 86 1.18 -9.88 -0.95
CA ALA A 86 0.93 -11.32 -0.90
C ALA A 86 1.71 -12.03 0.23
N GLN A 87 3.00 -11.69 0.42
CA GLN A 87 3.84 -12.28 1.46
C GLN A 87 3.32 -11.94 2.86
N VAL A 88 2.80 -10.74 3.06
CA VAL A 88 2.24 -10.35 4.36
C VAL A 88 0.96 -11.11 4.64
N LEU A 89 0.11 -11.32 3.63
CA LEU A 89 -1.09 -12.15 3.80
C LEU A 89 -0.74 -13.62 4.10
N GLU A 90 0.33 -14.16 3.51
CA GLU A 90 0.84 -15.51 3.85
C GLU A 90 1.22 -15.60 5.34
N VAL A 91 1.92 -14.59 5.88
CA VAL A 91 2.27 -14.52 7.31
C VAL A 91 1.01 -14.44 8.18
N LEU A 92 0.03 -13.61 7.82
CA LEU A 92 -1.23 -13.49 8.56
C LEU A 92 -2.05 -14.80 8.58
N ARG A 93 -1.96 -15.60 7.51
CA ARG A 93 -2.69 -16.88 7.39
C ARG A 93 -1.95 -18.08 7.97
N ASN A 94 -0.66 -17.92 8.30
CA ASN A 94 0.15 -19.04 8.76
C ASN A 94 -0.13 -19.37 10.24
N PRO A 95 -0.58 -20.60 10.56
CA PRO A 95 -0.93 -20.98 11.92
C PRO A 95 0.26 -20.96 12.88
N ASN A 96 1.50 -21.06 12.39
CA ASN A 96 2.70 -21.01 13.24
C ASN A 96 3.00 -19.60 13.75
N TYR A 97 2.45 -18.56 13.10
CA TYR A 97 2.70 -17.15 13.42
C TYR A 97 1.46 -16.44 13.95
N ASN A 98 0.26 -17.00 13.77
CA ASN A 98 -0.99 -16.40 14.21
C ASN A 98 -1.12 -16.17 15.73
N MET A 99 -0.21 -16.74 16.52
CA MET A 99 -0.19 -16.62 17.98
C MET A 99 0.35 -15.27 18.47
N HIS A 100 0.94 -14.44 17.61
CA HIS A 100 1.38 -13.10 17.99
C HIS A 100 0.19 -12.14 18.07
N PRO A 101 0.04 -11.34 19.16
CA PRO A 101 -1.10 -10.43 19.32
C PRO A 101 -1.25 -9.42 18.18
N ASP A 102 -0.13 -8.92 17.63
CA ASP A 102 -0.16 -7.98 16.49
C ASP A 102 -0.71 -8.60 15.21
N ILE A 103 -0.54 -9.92 14.99
CA ILE A 103 -1.09 -10.62 13.82
C ILE A 103 -2.60 -10.73 13.94
N GLY A 104 -3.12 -11.08 15.13
CA GLY A 104 -4.56 -11.11 15.40
C GLY A 104 -5.22 -9.73 15.21
N SER A 105 -4.63 -8.69 15.80
CA SER A 105 -5.12 -7.31 15.67
C SER A 105 -5.10 -6.83 14.21
N MET A 106 -4.00 -7.07 13.48
CA MET A 106 -3.90 -6.70 12.07
C MET A 106 -4.90 -7.47 11.21
N GLY A 107 -5.05 -8.78 11.42
CA GLY A 107 -6.04 -9.59 10.71
C GLY A 107 -7.46 -9.08 10.91
N HIS A 108 -7.80 -8.61 12.12
CA HIS A 108 -9.08 -7.97 12.38
C HIS A 108 -9.24 -6.67 11.58
N THR A 109 -8.26 -5.76 11.60
CA THR A 109 -8.32 -4.50 10.83
C THR A 109 -8.39 -4.74 9.31
N VAL A 110 -7.62 -5.69 8.79
CA VAL A 110 -7.66 -6.04 7.35
C VAL A 110 -9.05 -6.55 6.97
N ASN A 111 -9.67 -7.39 7.80
CA ASN A 111 -11.05 -7.82 7.57
C ASN A 111 -12.06 -6.66 7.61
N GLN A 112 -11.90 -5.70 8.53
CA GLN A 112 -12.76 -4.51 8.58
C GLN A 112 -12.65 -3.68 7.29
N TYR A 113 -11.43 -3.49 6.77
CA TYR A 113 -11.23 -2.78 5.51
C TYR A 113 -11.69 -3.56 4.29
N LYS A 114 -11.70 -4.91 4.33
CA LYS A 114 -12.19 -5.73 3.21
C LYS A 114 -13.62 -5.34 2.80
N TYR A 115 -14.50 -5.09 3.77
CA TYR A 115 -15.88 -4.69 3.51
C TYR A 115 -16.00 -3.39 2.70
N LYS A 116 -15.01 -2.49 2.78
CA LYS A 116 -15.00 -1.25 1.98
C LYS A 116 -14.98 -1.53 0.48
N PHE A 117 -14.36 -2.62 0.04
CA PHE A 117 -14.28 -2.98 -1.38
C PHE A 117 -15.56 -3.63 -1.93
N ALA A 118 -16.47 -4.05 -1.05
CA ALA A 118 -17.81 -4.49 -1.46
C ALA A 118 -18.82 -3.33 -1.60
N LEU A 119 -18.46 -2.12 -1.17
CA LEU A 119 -19.36 -0.97 -1.12
C LEU A 119 -19.02 0.03 -2.24
N PRO A 120 -19.94 0.30 -3.20
CA PRO A 120 -19.67 1.19 -4.33
C PRO A 120 -19.26 2.62 -3.95
N ALA A 121 -19.68 3.10 -2.78
CA ALA A 121 -19.41 4.46 -2.31
C ALA A 121 -18.11 4.59 -1.49
N SER A 122 -17.38 3.50 -1.26
CA SER A 122 -16.15 3.58 -0.47
C SER A 122 -14.98 4.11 -1.31
N ASP A 123 -14.21 5.06 -0.75
CA ASP A 123 -12.93 5.55 -1.30
C ASP A 123 -11.76 5.07 -0.43
N PRO A 124 -11.38 3.78 -0.49
CA PRO A 124 -10.22 3.28 0.26
C PRO A 124 -8.94 3.94 -0.23
N LYS A 125 -8.24 4.65 0.66
CA LYS A 125 -6.99 5.35 0.34
C LYS A 125 -5.78 4.42 0.48
N VAL A 126 -4.99 4.36 -0.57
CA VAL A 126 -3.67 3.73 -0.63
C VAL A 126 -2.73 4.71 -1.33
N THR A 127 -1.62 5.04 -0.68
CA THR A 127 -0.63 6.00 -1.22
C THR A 127 0.64 5.25 -1.58
N ILE A 128 1.03 5.34 -2.85
CA ILE A 128 2.30 4.83 -3.39
C ILE A 128 3.22 6.02 -3.63
N VAL A 129 4.47 5.90 -3.19
CA VAL A 129 5.52 6.87 -3.50
C VAL A 129 6.54 6.21 -4.41
N ASP A 130 6.83 6.87 -5.52
CA ASP A 130 7.90 6.55 -6.47
C ASP A 130 9.02 7.57 -6.34
N SER A 131 10.17 7.08 -5.89
CA SER A 131 11.36 7.86 -5.58
C SER A 131 12.57 7.29 -6.31
N GLN A 132 13.71 7.97 -6.22
CA GLN A 132 14.95 7.52 -6.84
C GLN A 132 15.37 6.12 -6.38
N ASN A 133 15.24 5.85 -5.08
CA ASN A 133 15.74 4.64 -4.43
C ASN A 133 14.67 3.56 -4.22
N ASP A 134 13.39 3.86 -4.40
CA ASP A 134 12.32 2.87 -4.26
C ASP A 134 10.95 3.27 -4.82
N VAL A 135 10.09 2.27 -4.99
CA VAL A 135 8.65 2.45 -5.19
C VAL A 135 7.89 1.55 -4.22
N LEU A 136 7.02 2.11 -3.40
CA LEU A 136 6.30 1.35 -2.38
C LEU A 136 5.00 2.00 -1.92
N ILE A 137 4.12 1.20 -1.32
CA ILE A 137 2.95 1.66 -0.57
C ILE A 137 3.45 2.31 0.72
N ALA A 138 3.45 3.64 0.71
CA ALA A 138 3.81 4.51 1.81
C ALA A 138 2.74 4.51 2.91
N ASP A 139 1.46 4.46 2.50
CA ASP A 139 0.32 4.44 3.40
C ASP A 139 -0.83 3.61 2.85
N GLY A 140 -1.72 3.15 3.73
CA GLY A 140 -2.82 2.26 3.36
C GLY A 140 -2.38 0.82 3.14
N ASN A 141 -1.30 0.38 3.79
CA ASN A 141 -0.78 -0.98 3.71
C ASN A 141 -1.82 -2.06 4.07
N LYS A 142 -2.58 -1.86 5.16
CA LYS A 142 -3.69 -2.76 5.55
C LYS A 142 -4.83 -2.74 4.53
N THR A 143 -5.10 -1.58 3.94
CA THR A 143 -6.10 -1.40 2.88
C THR A 143 -5.71 -2.17 1.62
N ALA A 144 -4.42 -2.14 1.23
CA ALA A 144 -3.92 -2.90 0.10
C ALA A 144 -3.97 -4.43 0.34
N ILE A 145 -3.67 -4.90 1.55
CA ILE A 145 -3.87 -6.32 1.91
C ILE A 145 -5.34 -6.68 1.84
N ALA A 146 -6.22 -5.83 2.36
CA ALA A 146 -7.67 -6.05 2.31
C ALA A 146 -8.18 -6.12 0.87
N ALA A 147 -7.67 -5.28 -0.02
CA ALA A 147 -7.96 -5.31 -1.45
C ALA A 147 -7.52 -6.64 -2.10
N TYR A 148 -6.29 -7.08 -1.80
CA TYR A 148 -5.77 -8.36 -2.28
C TYR A 148 -6.59 -9.55 -1.77
N MET A 149 -6.96 -9.52 -0.48
CA MET A 149 -7.79 -10.55 0.15
C MET A 149 -9.21 -10.58 -0.44
N TYR A 150 -9.81 -9.41 -0.68
CA TYR A 150 -11.09 -9.29 -1.35
C TYR A 150 -11.06 -9.91 -2.75
N ALA A 151 -10.10 -9.51 -3.58
CA ALA A 151 -9.93 -10.02 -4.94
C ALA A 151 -9.68 -11.54 -4.99
N LEU A 152 -8.97 -12.09 -4.00
CA LEU A 152 -8.79 -13.55 -3.85
C LEU A 152 -10.12 -14.26 -3.59
N GLU A 153 -10.92 -13.74 -2.68
CA GLU A 153 -12.16 -14.37 -2.23
C GLU A 153 -13.28 -14.27 -3.27
N THR A 154 -13.35 -13.16 -4.01
CA THR A 154 -14.34 -12.96 -5.07
C THR A 154 -13.93 -13.60 -6.40
N ALA A 155 -12.68 -14.07 -6.51
CA ALA A 155 -12.08 -14.53 -7.76
C ALA A 155 -12.20 -13.51 -8.91
N ASP A 156 -12.30 -12.22 -8.57
CA ASP A 156 -12.42 -11.15 -9.55
C ASP A 156 -11.07 -10.83 -10.17
N SER A 157 -10.78 -11.49 -11.30
CA SER A 157 -9.56 -11.27 -12.08
C SER A 157 -9.44 -9.84 -12.64
N ALA A 158 -10.55 -9.11 -12.76
CA ALA A 158 -10.61 -7.74 -13.26
C ALA A 158 -10.57 -6.69 -12.14
N PHE A 159 -10.49 -7.11 -10.87
CA PHE A 159 -10.48 -6.19 -9.74
C PHE A 159 -9.34 -5.16 -9.86
N GLU A 160 -9.68 -3.89 -9.64
CA GLU A 160 -8.75 -2.77 -9.71
C GLU A 160 -8.65 -2.07 -8.36
N LEU A 161 -7.42 -1.87 -7.88
CA LEU A 161 -7.16 -1.03 -6.71
C LEU A 161 -6.84 0.39 -7.17
N THR A 162 -7.65 1.36 -6.75
CA THR A 162 -7.34 2.80 -6.90
C THR A 162 -6.27 3.19 -5.89
N VAL A 163 -5.26 3.94 -6.33
CA VAL A 163 -4.17 4.44 -5.50
C VAL A 163 -3.92 5.93 -5.78
N TYR A 164 -3.37 6.63 -4.80
CA TYR A 164 -2.70 7.91 -5.00
C TYR A 164 -1.22 7.63 -5.25
N TYR A 165 -0.71 8.03 -6.41
CA TYR A 165 0.68 7.85 -6.83
C TYR A 165 1.40 9.19 -6.75
N ILE A 166 2.45 9.25 -5.93
CA ILE A 166 3.27 10.45 -5.73
C ILE A 166 4.63 10.17 -6.33
N SER A 167 5.00 10.94 -7.37
CA SER A 167 6.25 10.76 -8.09
C SER A 167 7.25 11.86 -7.77
N VAL A 168 8.42 11.44 -7.26
CA VAL A 168 9.61 12.24 -6.94
C VAL A 168 10.88 11.50 -7.40
N PRO A 169 11.01 11.21 -8.71
CA PRO A 169 12.01 10.25 -9.22
C PRO A 169 13.47 10.70 -9.02
N ASN A 170 13.69 11.99 -8.74
CA ASN A 170 15.00 12.59 -8.53
C ASN A 170 15.34 12.80 -7.04
N GLN A 171 14.51 12.30 -6.12
CA GLN A 171 14.71 12.44 -4.68
C GLN A 171 14.89 11.07 -4.02
N VAL A 172 15.85 10.98 -3.10
CA VAL A 172 15.97 9.85 -2.18
C VAL A 172 14.98 10.07 -1.05
N VAL A 173 14.10 9.10 -0.80
CA VAL A 173 13.17 9.13 0.33
C VAL A 173 13.64 8.12 1.38
N ASN A 174 13.83 8.60 2.60
CA ASN A 174 14.14 7.78 3.76
C ASN A 174 12.87 7.50 4.53
N TRP A 175 12.50 6.22 4.62
CA TRP A 175 11.29 5.81 5.30
C TRP A 175 11.56 5.62 6.78
N PRO A 176 10.71 6.18 7.67
CA PRO A 176 10.78 5.82 9.08
C PRO A 176 10.48 4.32 9.22
N ILE A 177 11.43 3.59 9.79
CA ILE A 177 11.34 2.14 10.06
C ILE A 177 10.75 1.94 11.45
#